data_AF-A0A948WH62-F1
#
_entry.id   AF-A0A948WH62-F1
#
_cell.length_a   1.000
_cell.length_b   1.000
_cell.length_c   1.000
_cell.angle_alpha   90.00
_cell.angle_beta   90.00
_cell.angle_gamma   90.00
#
_symmetry.space_group_name_H-M   'P 1'
#
loop_
_entity.id
_entity.type
_entity.pdbx_description
1 polymer ?
#
loop_
_entity_poly.entity_id
_entity_poly.type
_entity_poly.pdbx_seq_one_letter_code
_entity_poly.pdbx_strand_id
1 'polypeptide(L)'
;MTVDARGALRWWWSTSPHPGAIAVAQLAGEPADLERAIEALCSRSSPAVGAVAWRRFGEIDDGVVARVATGHALVMPHGGPRIRQRLDARMAELGATVLQGAPGADGDYPEAADDLERRMLAALARAASPLAIDLLAAQPARWRAHGAPGAMSARDRRLRRLIDPPRVAIVGPANAGKSTLLNALAGREVAIAHDLPGTTRDAVAARIDFAGLVADVFDTPGAREEMDAIERAAAQLAAHAIERAELVIALTAPGLGWAGDAAPIAPEAGVIRVLNQCDRADADACAEAIDADLAVSAREGQQLDVLVARVRDALVPPADLADPRPWRFDERLG
;
A
#
# COMPACT_ATOMS: atom_id res chain seq x y z
N MET A 1 13.87 12.04 -29.30
CA MET A 1 14.07 13.45 -28.90
C MET A 1 13.21 13.69 -27.68
N THR A 2 13.76 13.46 -26.49
CA THR A 2 13.14 13.77 -25.21
C THR A 2 13.22 15.28 -25.02
N VAL A 3 12.12 15.98 -25.27
CA VAL A 3 12.00 17.39 -24.89
C VAL A 3 12.17 17.45 -23.38
N ASP A 4 13.13 18.26 -22.93
CA ASP A 4 13.39 18.54 -21.52
C ASP A 4 12.13 19.17 -20.90
N ALA A 5 11.31 18.35 -20.25
CA ALA A 5 10.01 18.73 -19.71
C ALA A 5 10.10 19.51 -18.38
N ARG A 6 11.31 19.90 -17.95
CA ARG A 6 11.53 20.56 -16.66
C ARG A 6 11.13 22.05 -16.62
N GLY A 7 10.82 22.67 -17.76
CA GLY A 7 10.38 24.07 -17.84
C GLY A 7 8.94 24.31 -18.30
N ALA A 8 8.18 23.27 -18.65
CA ALA A 8 6.80 23.44 -19.12
C ALA A 8 5.82 23.52 -17.94
N LEU A 9 4.82 24.40 -18.04
CA LEU A 9 3.70 24.44 -17.09
C LEU A 9 2.93 23.11 -17.16
N ARG A 10 2.71 22.47 -16.01
CA ARG A 10 2.09 21.15 -15.85
C ARG A 10 0.87 21.26 -14.95
N TRP A 11 -0.19 20.55 -15.30
CA TRP A 11 -1.45 20.54 -14.57
C TRP A 11 -1.97 19.11 -14.38
N TRP A 12 -2.35 18.74 -13.16
CA TRP A 12 -2.92 17.41 -12.88
C TRP A 12 -3.82 17.41 -11.65
N TRP A 13 -4.71 16.42 -11.56
CA TRP A 13 -5.55 16.21 -10.38
C TRP A 13 -4.88 15.30 -9.36
N SER A 14 -4.92 15.68 -8.09
CA SER A 14 -4.49 14.85 -6.95
C SER A 14 -5.64 14.04 -6.33
N THR A 15 -6.89 14.45 -6.58
CA THR A 15 -8.07 13.72 -6.11
C THR A 15 -8.63 12.77 -7.16
N SER A 16 -9.20 11.66 -6.69
CA SER A 16 -9.94 10.67 -7.48
C SER A 16 -10.91 11.32 -8.47
N PRO A 17 -11.08 10.79 -9.71
CA PRO A 17 -12.01 11.32 -10.72
C PRO A 17 -13.48 11.27 -10.31
N HIS A 18 -13.84 10.53 -9.25
CA HIS A 18 -15.21 10.44 -8.77
C HIS A 18 -15.74 11.78 -8.23
N PRO A 19 -17.06 12.03 -8.33
CA PRO A 19 -17.66 13.24 -7.78
C PRO A 19 -17.41 13.38 -6.28
N GLY A 20 -17.07 14.58 -5.85
CA GLY A 20 -16.85 14.91 -4.45
C GLY A 20 -17.19 16.37 -4.16
N ALA A 21 -17.12 16.76 -2.88
CA ALA A 21 -17.35 18.15 -2.49
C ALA A 21 -16.28 19.09 -3.07
N ILE A 22 -15.01 18.68 -3.00
CA ILE A 22 -13.85 19.46 -3.45
C ILE A 22 -12.97 18.54 -4.31
N ALA A 23 -12.41 19.09 -5.40
CA ALA A 23 -11.31 18.47 -6.11
C ALA A 23 -10.03 19.27 -5.85
N VAL A 24 -8.88 18.60 -5.90
CA VAL A 24 -7.58 19.25 -5.75
C VAL A 24 -6.77 19.02 -7.02
N ALA A 25 -6.43 20.11 -7.71
CA ALA A 25 -5.49 20.11 -8.81
C ALA A 25 -4.17 20.76 -8.39
N GLN A 26 -3.09 20.30 -8.99
CA GLN A 26 -1.77 20.88 -8.85
C GLN A 26 -1.39 21.57 -10.16
N LEU A 27 -0.71 22.70 -10.02
CA LEU A 27 -0.12 23.47 -11.10
C LEU A 27 1.34 23.69 -10.75
N ALA A 28 2.25 23.23 -11.61
CA ALA A 28 3.69 23.35 -11.39
C ALA A 28 4.42 23.77 -12.66
N GLY A 29 5.46 24.58 -12.53
CA GLY A 29 6.25 25.09 -13.65
C GLY A 29 7.21 26.20 -13.21
N GLU A 30 7.81 26.87 -14.18
CA GLU A 30 8.64 28.05 -13.90
C GLU A 30 7.81 29.13 -13.16
N PRO A 31 8.38 29.81 -12.14
CA PRO A 31 7.63 30.74 -11.30
C PRO A 31 6.85 31.80 -12.08
N ALA A 32 7.45 32.36 -13.14
CA ALA A 32 6.83 33.37 -13.98
C ALA A 32 5.67 32.83 -14.82
N ASP A 33 5.79 31.61 -15.36
CA ASP A 33 4.72 30.97 -16.13
C ASP A 33 3.53 30.61 -15.24
N LEU A 34 3.82 30.08 -14.06
CA LEU A 34 2.80 29.73 -13.09
C LEU A 34 2.05 30.96 -12.57
N GLU A 35 2.76 32.06 -12.28
CA GLU A 35 2.14 33.31 -11.86
C GLU A 35 1.20 33.85 -12.95
N ARG A 36 1.67 33.91 -14.21
CA ARG A 36 0.84 34.32 -15.36
C ARG A 36 -0.39 33.42 -15.53
N ALA A 37 -0.24 32.11 -15.37
CA ALA A 37 -1.34 31.16 -15.49
C ALA A 37 -2.40 31.37 -14.40
N ILE A 38 -2.00 31.57 -13.14
CA ILE A 38 -2.93 31.84 -12.03
C ILE A 38 -3.65 33.17 -12.24
N GLU A 39 -2.93 34.20 -12.68
CA GLU A 39 -3.50 35.51 -12.98
C GLU A 39 -4.53 35.43 -14.12
N ALA A 40 -4.21 34.70 -15.19
CA ALA A 40 -5.10 34.50 -16.32
C ALA A 40 -6.31 33.60 -16.00
N LEU A 41 -6.15 32.64 -15.07
CA LEU A 41 -7.24 31.80 -14.58
C LEU A 41 -8.19 32.58 -13.66
N CYS A 42 -7.63 33.41 -12.78
CA CYS A 42 -8.38 34.04 -11.69
C CYS A 42 -8.75 35.52 -11.93
N SER A 43 -8.21 36.14 -12.99
CA SER A 43 -8.30 37.59 -13.25
C SER A 43 -7.86 38.46 -12.05
N ARG A 44 -6.92 37.95 -11.25
CA ARG A 44 -6.36 38.58 -10.05
C ARG A 44 -4.95 38.09 -9.81
N SER A 45 -4.14 38.89 -9.13
CA SER A 45 -2.78 38.50 -8.74
C SER A 45 -2.75 37.15 -8.00
N SER A 46 -1.70 36.39 -8.29
CA SER A 46 -1.43 35.15 -7.56
C SER A 46 -1.31 35.44 -6.05
N PRO A 47 -1.75 34.54 -5.16
CA PRO A 47 -1.40 34.61 -3.75
C PRO A 47 0.13 34.66 -3.56
N ALA A 48 0.58 35.19 -2.42
CA ALA A 48 1.99 35.06 -2.01
C ALA A 48 2.31 33.59 -1.67
N VAL A 49 3.58 33.19 -1.77
CA VAL A 49 4.02 31.86 -1.31
C VAL A 49 3.72 31.71 0.19
N GLY A 50 3.16 30.57 0.59
CA GLY A 50 2.64 30.30 1.93
C GLY A 50 1.23 30.82 2.20
N ALA A 51 0.62 31.53 1.25
CA ALA A 51 -0.73 32.07 1.40
C ALA A 51 -1.78 31.24 0.67
N VAL A 52 -3.00 31.31 1.20
CA VAL A 52 -4.20 30.70 0.65
C VAL A 52 -5.21 31.81 0.40
N ALA A 53 -5.89 31.78 -0.74
CA ALA A 53 -6.91 32.78 -1.03
C ALA A 53 -8.06 32.22 -1.87
N TRP A 54 -9.27 32.69 -1.56
CA TRP A 54 -10.44 32.46 -2.39
C TRP A 54 -10.30 33.16 -3.74
N ARG A 55 -10.73 32.49 -4.82
CA ARG A 55 -10.63 32.94 -6.20
C ARG A 55 -11.85 32.47 -7.01
N ARG A 56 -12.20 33.27 -8.02
CA ARG A 56 -13.11 32.86 -9.10
C ARG A 56 -12.28 32.36 -10.27
N PHE A 57 -12.62 31.20 -10.83
CA PHE A 57 -11.95 30.62 -12.00
C PHE A 57 -12.68 31.01 -13.29
N GLY A 58 -12.81 32.33 -13.50
CA GLY A 58 -13.67 32.88 -14.56
C GLY A 58 -15.14 32.52 -14.34
N GLU A 59 -15.79 31.99 -15.38
CA GLU A 59 -17.19 31.50 -15.35
C GLU A 59 -17.29 29.98 -15.09
N ILE A 60 -16.20 29.35 -14.67
CA ILE A 60 -16.15 27.91 -14.49
C ILE A 60 -16.67 27.53 -13.10
N ASP A 61 -16.05 28.08 -12.05
CA ASP A 61 -16.36 27.81 -10.65
C ASP A 61 -15.68 28.84 -9.73
N ASP A 62 -16.04 28.83 -8.45
CA ASP A 62 -15.34 29.52 -7.38
C ASP A 62 -14.60 28.49 -6.50
N GLY A 63 -13.44 28.85 -5.97
CA GLY A 63 -12.66 27.95 -5.14
C GLY A 63 -11.50 28.62 -4.44
N VAL A 64 -10.48 27.84 -4.12
CA VAL A 64 -9.32 28.30 -3.36
C VAL A 64 -8.04 28.04 -4.15
N VAL A 65 -7.12 29.00 -4.14
CA VAL A 65 -5.75 28.84 -4.63
C VAL A 65 -4.80 28.94 -3.45
N ALA A 66 -3.96 27.93 -3.26
CA ALA A 66 -2.87 27.93 -2.30
C ALA A 66 -1.53 27.96 -3.04
N ARG A 67 -0.63 28.87 -2.69
CA ARG A 67 0.73 28.92 -3.24
C ARG A 67 1.69 28.24 -2.28
N VAL A 68 1.98 26.97 -2.56
CA VAL A 68 2.81 26.14 -1.69
C VAL A 68 4.31 26.35 -1.93
N ALA A 69 4.71 26.73 -3.15
CA ALA A 69 6.08 27.10 -3.48
C ALA A 69 6.13 28.16 -4.60
N THR A 70 7.33 28.65 -4.90
CA THR A 70 7.57 29.60 -6.01
C THR A 70 7.17 29.02 -7.36
N GLY A 71 7.43 27.73 -7.59
CA GLY A 71 7.07 27.01 -8.82
C GLY A 71 5.86 26.08 -8.68
N HIS A 72 5.03 26.22 -7.63
CA HIS A 72 3.94 25.29 -7.37
C HIS A 72 2.71 25.93 -6.69
N ALA A 73 1.52 25.60 -7.19
CA ALA A 73 0.23 25.98 -6.61
C ALA A 73 -0.78 24.82 -6.55
N LEU A 74 -1.66 24.85 -5.55
CA LEU A 74 -2.86 24.02 -5.49
C LEU A 74 -4.07 24.85 -5.90
N VAL A 75 -4.90 24.30 -6.79
CA VAL A 75 -6.17 24.88 -7.22
C VAL A 75 -7.29 23.95 -6.78
N MET A 76 -8.20 24.46 -5.95
CA MET A 76 -9.20 23.67 -5.23
C MET A 76 -10.61 24.16 -5.55
N PRO A 77 -11.21 23.72 -6.67
CA PRO A 77 -12.61 23.96 -7.02
C PRO A 77 -13.56 22.95 -6.35
N HIS A 78 -14.86 23.10 -6.58
CA HIS A 78 -15.83 22.05 -6.28
C HIS A 78 -15.55 20.78 -7.10
N GLY A 79 -15.81 19.62 -6.51
CA GLY A 79 -15.45 18.31 -7.07
C GLY A 79 -16.38 17.78 -8.16
N GLY A 80 -17.05 18.65 -8.92
CA GLY A 80 -17.94 18.27 -10.02
C GLY A 80 -17.16 17.84 -11.28
N PRO A 81 -17.51 16.72 -11.94
CA PRO A 81 -16.75 16.24 -13.11
C PRO A 81 -16.74 17.24 -14.29
N ARG A 82 -17.83 18.01 -14.47
CA ARG A 82 -17.90 19.06 -15.50
C ARG A 82 -17.01 20.26 -15.19
N ILE A 83 -16.82 20.59 -13.91
CA ILE A 83 -15.92 21.66 -13.47
C ILE A 83 -14.48 21.27 -13.79
N ARG A 84 -14.12 20.02 -13.45
CA ARG A 84 -12.79 19.48 -13.76
C ARG A 84 -12.48 19.50 -15.25
N GLN A 85 -13.40 19.02 -16.08
CA GLN A 85 -13.24 19.03 -17.54
C GLN A 85 -13.04 20.45 -18.10
N ARG A 86 -13.81 21.43 -17.62
CA ARG A 86 -13.67 22.84 -18.06
C ARG A 86 -12.35 23.45 -17.59
N LEU A 87 -11.89 23.12 -16.38
CA LEU A 87 -10.59 23.56 -15.87
C LEU A 87 -9.43 22.93 -16.64
N ASP A 88 -9.50 21.63 -16.96
CA ASP A 88 -8.49 20.97 -17.79
C ASP A 88 -8.37 21.67 -19.16
N ALA A 89 -9.50 21.93 -19.82
CA ALA A 89 -9.53 22.65 -21.09
C ALA A 89 -8.95 24.07 -20.95
N ARG A 90 -9.35 24.80 -19.89
CA ARG A 90 -8.85 26.15 -19.64
C ARG A 90 -7.35 26.18 -19.37
N MET A 91 -6.82 25.22 -18.63
CA MET A 91 -5.39 25.14 -18.33
C MET A 91 -4.60 24.78 -19.60
N ALA A 92 -5.12 23.91 -20.46
CA ALA A 92 -4.54 23.63 -21.76
C ALA A 92 -4.48 24.88 -22.66
N GLU A 93 -5.55 25.71 -22.68
CA GLU A 93 -5.55 27.00 -23.39
C GLU A 93 -4.49 27.98 -22.86
N LEU A 94 -4.19 27.93 -21.56
CA LEU A 94 -3.14 28.71 -20.91
C LEU A 94 -1.73 28.13 -21.13
N GLY A 95 -1.60 27.10 -21.95
CA GLY A 95 -0.32 26.48 -22.30
C GLY A 95 0.17 25.43 -21.29
N ALA A 96 -0.66 25.02 -20.33
CA ALA A 96 -0.32 23.93 -19.43
C ALA A 96 -0.44 22.57 -20.14
N THR A 97 0.52 21.69 -19.90
CA THR A 97 0.42 20.28 -20.24
C THR A 97 -0.45 19.58 -19.19
N VAL A 98 -1.62 19.10 -19.60
CA VAL A 98 -2.55 18.36 -18.74
C VAL A 98 -2.08 16.90 -18.63
N LEU A 99 -1.79 16.45 -17.41
CA LEU A 99 -1.29 15.10 -17.14
C LEU A 99 -2.38 14.22 -16.53
N GLN A 100 -2.35 12.94 -16.90
CA GLN A 100 -3.17 11.90 -16.30
C GLN A 100 -2.48 11.39 -15.03
N GLY A 101 -2.65 12.14 -13.93
CA GLY A 101 -2.03 11.85 -12.63
C GLY A 101 -0.74 12.63 -12.38
N ALA A 102 -0.16 12.42 -11.19
CA ALA A 102 1.04 13.14 -10.76
C ALA A 102 2.26 12.82 -11.66
N PRO A 103 3.09 13.82 -11.99
CA PRO A 103 4.28 13.60 -12.82
C PRO A 103 5.34 12.79 -12.07
N GLY A 104 5.77 11.68 -12.66
CA GLY A 104 6.83 10.82 -12.14
C GLY A 104 6.36 9.78 -11.12
N ALA A 105 7.15 8.73 -10.93
CA ALA A 105 6.83 7.61 -10.03
C ALA A 105 6.69 8.04 -8.55
N ASP A 106 7.30 9.17 -8.19
CA ASP A 106 7.29 9.68 -6.81
C ASP A 106 6.25 10.78 -6.62
N GLY A 107 5.67 11.35 -7.69
CA GLY A 107 4.94 12.62 -7.60
C GLY A 107 5.85 13.84 -7.41
N ASP A 108 5.22 15.00 -7.27
CA ASP A 108 5.88 16.30 -7.06
C ASP A 108 5.59 16.75 -5.62
N TYR A 109 6.62 16.80 -4.75
CA TYR A 109 6.52 17.26 -3.36
C TYR A 109 7.31 18.57 -3.20
N PRO A 110 6.73 19.71 -3.59
CA PRO A 110 7.40 21.00 -3.51
C PRO A 110 7.76 21.43 -2.08
N GLU A 111 7.09 20.85 -1.08
CA GLU A 111 7.34 21.08 0.35
C GLU A 111 8.59 20.34 0.87
N ALA A 112 9.12 19.38 0.13
CA ALA A 112 10.31 18.64 0.54
C ALA A 112 11.55 19.53 0.53
N ALA A 113 12.32 19.54 1.61
CA ALA A 113 13.55 20.33 1.70
C ALA A 113 14.71 19.75 0.87
N ASP A 114 14.71 18.43 0.67
CA ASP A 114 15.76 17.69 -0.02
C ASP A 114 15.22 16.42 -0.70
N ASP A 115 16.08 15.73 -1.47
CA ASP A 115 15.70 14.51 -2.19
C ASP A 115 15.28 13.37 -1.25
N LEU A 116 15.85 13.32 -0.04
CA LEU A 116 15.51 12.32 0.96
C LEU A 116 14.09 12.53 1.48
N GLU A 117 13.73 13.76 1.84
CA GLU A 117 12.39 14.11 2.30
C GLU A 117 11.35 13.90 1.19
N ARG A 118 11.68 14.26 -0.06
CA ARG A 118 10.82 14.02 -1.22
C ARG A 118 10.49 12.54 -1.39
N ARG A 119 11.50 11.66 -1.29
CA ARG A 119 11.30 10.21 -1.38
C ARG A 119 10.56 9.64 -0.17
N MET A 120 10.81 10.20 1.01
CA MET A 120 10.09 9.83 2.22
C MET A 120 8.60 10.12 2.06
N LEU A 121 8.22 11.32 1.58
CA LEU A 121 6.84 11.67 1.28
C LEU A 121 6.25 10.75 0.19
N ALA A 122 7.03 10.42 -0.84
CA ALA A 122 6.62 9.46 -1.88
C ALA A 122 6.31 8.07 -1.30
N ALA A 123 7.17 7.58 -0.40
CA ALA A 123 6.99 6.31 0.28
C ALA A 123 5.78 6.36 1.22
N LEU A 124 5.59 7.46 1.94
CA LEU A 124 4.49 7.65 2.88
C LEU A 124 3.13 7.67 2.17
N ALA A 125 3.02 8.35 1.04
CA ALA A 125 1.79 8.47 0.26
C ALA A 125 1.28 7.13 -0.29
N ARG A 126 2.17 6.14 -0.47
CA ARG A 126 1.84 4.81 -0.99
C ARG A 126 1.91 3.69 0.06
N ALA A 127 2.34 4.01 1.28
CA ALA A 127 2.57 2.99 2.29
C ALA A 127 1.25 2.32 2.67
N ALA A 128 1.21 0.99 2.55
CA ALA A 128 0.01 0.25 2.85
C ALA A 128 -0.23 0.04 4.34
N SER A 129 0.84 -0.02 5.14
CA SER A 129 0.77 -0.34 6.57
C SER A 129 0.84 0.93 7.44
N PRO A 130 -0.08 1.10 8.40
CA PRO A 130 -0.01 2.21 9.36
C PRO A 130 1.31 2.28 10.14
N LEU A 131 1.94 1.13 10.43
CA LEU A 131 3.26 1.07 11.06
C LEU A 131 4.38 1.77 10.27
N ALA A 132 4.19 2.00 8.97
CA ALA A 132 5.16 2.73 8.16
C ALA A 132 5.25 4.22 8.50
N ILE A 133 4.17 4.82 9.01
CA ILE A 133 4.01 6.28 9.06
C ILE A 133 5.12 6.94 9.88
N ASP A 134 5.19 6.63 11.17
CA ASP A 134 6.18 7.23 12.07
C ASP A 134 7.61 6.81 11.72
N LEU A 135 7.78 5.57 11.22
CA LEU A 135 9.07 5.06 10.78
C LEU A 135 9.62 5.83 9.58
N LEU A 136 8.78 6.13 8.59
CA LEU A 136 9.15 6.91 7.40
C LEU A 136 9.38 8.37 7.77
N ALA A 137 8.45 8.98 8.50
CA ALA A 137 8.54 10.39 8.92
C ALA A 137 9.82 10.68 9.74
N ALA A 138 10.33 9.70 10.49
CA ALA A 138 11.57 9.84 11.24
C ALA A 138 12.86 9.78 10.37
N GLN A 139 12.80 9.33 9.10
CA GLN A 139 14.00 9.07 8.31
C GLN A 139 14.87 10.30 8.06
N PRO A 140 14.35 11.50 7.70
CA PRO A 140 15.18 12.68 7.49
C PRO A 140 16.04 13.02 8.73
N ALA A 141 15.46 12.94 9.93
CA ALA A 141 16.19 13.17 11.18
C ALA A 141 17.23 12.07 11.45
N ARG A 142 16.87 10.80 11.26
CA ARG A 142 17.76 9.65 11.50
C ARG A 142 18.96 9.65 10.54
N TRP A 143 18.76 9.98 9.28
CA TRP A 143 19.83 10.08 8.28
C TRP A 143 20.79 11.24 8.59
N ARG A 144 20.28 12.39 9.03
CA ARG A 144 21.13 13.51 9.47
C ARG A 144 21.96 13.16 10.71
N ALA A 145 21.39 12.39 11.64
CA ALA A 145 22.06 11.99 12.88
C ALA A 145 23.09 10.85 12.71
N HIS A 146 22.79 9.87 11.84
CA HIS A 146 23.57 8.64 11.72
C HIS A 146 24.26 8.45 10.36
N GLY A 147 24.04 9.37 9.41
CA GLY A 147 24.47 9.23 8.02
C GLY A 147 23.51 8.36 7.19
N ALA A 148 23.75 8.32 5.88
CA ALA A 148 23.00 7.45 4.98
C ALA A 148 23.33 5.97 5.27
N PRO A 149 22.33 5.07 5.30
CA PRO A 149 22.56 3.64 5.42
C PRO A 149 23.34 3.13 4.20
N GLY A 150 24.20 2.12 4.42
CA GLY A 150 24.95 1.45 3.36
C GLY A 150 24.07 0.61 2.44
N ALA A 151 24.61 -0.49 1.90
CA ALA A 151 23.85 -1.39 1.03
C ALA A 151 22.60 -1.96 1.72
N MET A 152 21.60 -2.32 0.91
CA MET A 152 20.32 -2.89 1.36
C MET A 152 20.55 -4.08 2.32
N SER A 153 20.13 -3.91 3.57
CA SER A 153 20.25 -4.92 4.62
C SER A 153 19.02 -5.84 4.67
N ALA A 154 19.10 -6.92 5.46
CA ALA A 154 17.94 -7.77 5.72
C ALA A 154 16.83 -7.02 6.47
N ARG A 155 17.20 -6.12 7.40
CA ARG A 155 16.25 -5.25 8.11
C ARG A 155 15.50 -4.34 7.14
N ASP A 156 16.23 -3.71 6.21
CA ASP A 156 15.61 -2.82 5.22
C ASP A 156 14.55 -3.56 4.40
N ARG A 157 14.89 -4.77 3.90
CA ARG A 157 13.94 -5.61 3.16
C ARG A 157 12.69 -5.95 3.96
N ARG A 158 12.82 -6.28 5.25
CA ARG A 158 11.67 -6.54 6.11
C ARG A 158 10.83 -5.29 6.34
N LEU A 159 11.44 -4.14 6.64
CA LEU A 159 10.70 -2.88 6.85
C LEU A 159 10.01 -2.37 5.58
N ARG A 160 10.53 -2.68 4.38
CA ARG A 160 9.85 -2.33 3.12
C ARG A 160 8.49 -2.98 2.95
N ARG A 161 8.23 -4.10 3.65
CA ARG A 161 6.90 -4.75 3.70
C ARG A 161 5.82 -3.83 4.28
N LEU A 162 6.21 -2.82 5.06
CA LEU A 162 5.28 -1.81 5.56
C LEU A 162 4.80 -0.87 4.45
N ILE A 163 5.59 -0.70 3.40
CA ILE A 163 5.25 0.13 2.25
C ILE A 163 4.55 -0.72 1.19
N ASP A 164 5.19 -1.82 0.81
CA ASP A 164 4.76 -2.77 -0.20
C ASP A 164 4.20 -4.02 0.50
N PRO A 165 2.87 -4.27 0.50
CA PRO A 165 2.26 -5.38 1.23
C PRO A 165 2.93 -6.73 0.93
N PRO A 166 3.35 -7.48 1.97
CA PRO A 166 3.86 -8.82 1.76
C PRO A 166 2.72 -9.77 1.41
N ARG A 167 3.08 -10.87 0.74
CA ARG A 167 2.13 -11.92 0.38
C ARG A 167 2.12 -13.02 1.44
N VAL A 168 0.93 -13.37 1.93
CA VAL A 168 0.71 -14.45 2.90
C VAL A 168 -0.20 -15.50 2.29
N ALA A 169 0.19 -16.77 2.32
CA ALA A 169 -0.65 -17.87 1.84
C ALA A 169 -1.17 -18.72 2.99
N ILE A 170 -2.44 -19.12 2.93
CA ILE A 170 -3.03 -20.10 3.85
C ILE A 170 -3.12 -21.44 3.12
N VAL A 171 -2.33 -22.42 3.58
CA VAL A 171 -2.25 -23.77 2.99
C VAL A 171 -2.70 -24.83 3.98
N GLY A 172 -3.18 -25.98 3.51
CA GLY A 172 -3.60 -27.07 4.40
C GLY A 172 -4.59 -28.03 3.76
N PRO A 173 -4.87 -29.18 4.40
CA PRO A 173 -5.77 -30.19 3.86
C PRO A 173 -7.20 -29.66 3.70
N ALA A 174 -8.01 -30.38 2.93
CA ALA A 174 -9.45 -30.12 2.87
C ALA A 174 -10.05 -30.15 4.30
N ASN A 175 -11.02 -29.27 4.55
CA ASN A 175 -11.72 -29.17 5.84
C ASN A 175 -10.88 -28.72 7.06
N ALA A 176 -9.60 -28.35 6.89
CA ALA A 176 -8.80 -27.71 7.96
C ALA A 176 -9.33 -26.33 8.41
N GLY A 177 -10.33 -25.78 7.71
CA GLY A 177 -10.95 -24.50 8.03
C GLY A 177 -10.21 -23.28 7.48
N LYS A 178 -9.52 -23.41 6.33
CA LYS A 178 -8.79 -22.30 5.67
C LYS A 178 -9.67 -21.09 5.39
N SER A 179 -10.79 -21.28 4.69
CA SER A 179 -11.70 -20.18 4.38
C SER A 179 -12.41 -19.63 5.63
N THR A 180 -12.64 -20.46 6.65
CA THR A 180 -13.12 -19.99 7.97
C THR A 180 -12.09 -19.08 8.64
N LEU A 181 -10.82 -19.46 8.61
CA LEU A 181 -9.72 -18.64 9.14
C LEU A 181 -9.57 -17.34 8.34
N LEU A 182 -9.58 -17.40 7.01
CA LEU A 182 -9.51 -16.23 6.14
C LEU A 182 -10.62 -15.23 6.49
N ASN A 183 -11.86 -15.70 6.58
CA ASN A 183 -13.01 -14.85 6.91
C ASN A 183 -12.89 -14.26 8.33
N ALA A 184 -12.41 -15.04 9.30
CA ALA A 184 -12.22 -14.58 10.66
C ALA A 184 -11.11 -13.51 10.76
N LEU A 185 -10.01 -13.69 10.03
CA LEU A 185 -8.90 -12.74 9.97
C LEU A 185 -9.31 -11.46 9.20
N ALA A 186 -10.03 -11.61 8.10
CA ALA A 186 -10.58 -10.47 7.36
C ALA A 186 -11.51 -9.66 8.28
N GLY A 187 -12.50 -10.30 8.90
CA GLY A 187 -13.49 -9.63 9.77
C GLY A 187 -12.95 -9.00 11.05
N ARG A 188 -11.65 -9.17 11.39
CA ARG A 188 -11.05 -8.43 12.50
C ARG A 188 -10.68 -7.01 12.12
N GLU A 189 -10.13 -6.75 10.93
CA GLU A 189 -9.70 -5.40 10.48
C GLU A 189 -9.54 -5.31 8.93
N VAL A 190 -10.57 -5.59 8.12
CA VAL A 190 -10.45 -5.44 6.65
C VAL A 190 -10.22 -3.96 6.29
N ALA A 191 -9.06 -3.64 5.71
CA ALA A 191 -8.95 -2.53 4.77
C ALA A 191 -9.64 -2.98 3.47
N ILE A 192 -10.88 -2.53 3.25
CA ILE A 192 -11.74 -2.96 2.13
C ILE A 192 -10.94 -2.95 0.83
N ALA A 193 -11.04 -4.05 0.06
CA ALA A 193 -10.37 -4.21 -1.22
C ALA A 193 -10.58 -2.97 -2.12
N HIS A 194 -9.49 -2.25 -2.36
CA HIS A 194 -9.43 -1.27 -3.44
C HIS A 194 -8.81 -1.96 -4.65
N ASP A 195 -9.53 -1.95 -5.78
CA ASP A 195 -8.97 -2.24 -7.09
C ASP A 195 -7.86 -1.23 -7.40
N LEU A 196 -6.62 -1.60 -7.11
CA LEU A 196 -5.45 -0.89 -7.63
C LEU A 196 -5.32 -1.22 -9.14
N PRO A 197 -5.28 -0.23 -10.04
CA PRO A 197 -5.12 -0.48 -11.47
C PRO A 197 -3.82 -1.24 -11.74
N GLY A 198 -3.92 -2.50 -12.18
CA GLY A 198 -2.77 -3.34 -12.55
C GLY A 198 -2.66 -4.69 -11.86
N THR A 199 -3.55 -5.04 -10.93
CA THR A 199 -3.52 -6.31 -10.18
C THR A 199 -4.14 -7.51 -10.90
N THR A 200 -4.58 -7.37 -12.15
CA THR A 200 -5.34 -8.39 -12.92
C THR A 200 -4.56 -9.67 -13.29
N ARG A 201 -3.38 -9.91 -12.69
CA ARG A 201 -2.61 -11.14 -12.90
C ARG A 201 -2.54 -12.07 -11.68
N ASP A 202 -2.71 -11.55 -10.45
CA ASP A 202 -2.63 -12.36 -9.23
C ASP A 202 -3.94 -12.21 -8.45
N ALA A 203 -4.70 -13.30 -8.28
CA ALA A 203 -5.98 -13.27 -7.57
C ALA A 203 -5.76 -13.12 -6.05
N VAL A 204 -5.76 -11.88 -5.54
CA VAL A 204 -5.71 -11.60 -4.09
C VAL A 204 -7.05 -11.98 -3.46
N ALA A 205 -7.05 -12.81 -2.41
CA ALA A 205 -8.28 -13.23 -1.74
C ALA A 205 -8.77 -12.16 -0.75
N ALA A 206 -7.87 -11.58 0.05
CA ALA A 206 -8.18 -10.49 0.98
C ALA A 206 -6.94 -9.65 1.30
N ARG A 207 -7.15 -8.40 1.71
CA ARG A 207 -6.13 -7.57 2.36
C ARG A 207 -6.42 -7.50 3.85
N ILE A 208 -5.47 -7.93 4.67
CA ILE A 208 -5.66 -8.15 6.11
C ILE A 208 -4.63 -7.32 6.90
N ASP A 209 -5.09 -6.67 7.96
CA ASP A 209 -4.21 -6.03 8.94
C ASP A 209 -3.74 -7.07 9.98
N PHE A 210 -2.43 -7.26 10.02
CA PHE A 210 -1.72 -8.03 11.04
C PHE A 210 -1.06 -7.09 12.05
N ALA A 211 -1.82 -6.57 13.01
CA ALA A 211 -1.32 -5.70 14.08
C ALA A 211 -0.53 -4.47 13.59
N GLY A 212 -1.10 -3.77 12.61
CA GLY A 212 -0.58 -2.60 11.91
C GLY A 212 0.27 -2.92 10.67
N LEU A 213 0.50 -4.19 10.34
CA LEU A 213 1.12 -4.65 9.08
C LEU A 213 0.03 -5.12 8.12
N VAL A 214 -0.18 -4.39 7.03
CA VAL A 214 -1.15 -4.77 5.99
C VAL A 214 -0.50 -5.73 5.01
N ALA A 215 -1.12 -6.89 4.80
CA ALA A 215 -0.64 -7.94 3.90
C ALA A 215 -1.72 -8.41 2.92
N ASP A 216 -1.28 -8.89 1.75
CA ASP A 216 -2.14 -9.54 0.77
C ASP A 216 -2.21 -11.03 1.07
N VAL A 217 -3.41 -11.51 1.38
CA VAL A 217 -3.65 -12.89 1.80
C VAL A 217 -4.32 -13.68 0.68
N PHE A 218 -3.79 -14.86 0.44
CA PHE A 218 -4.24 -15.79 -0.60
C PHE A 218 -4.75 -17.07 0.05
N ASP A 219 -5.99 -17.46 -0.28
CA ASP A 219 -6.54 -18.77 0.08
C ASP A 219 -6.26 -19.77 -1.05
N THR A 220 -6.07 -21.01 -0.66
CA THR A 220 -5.70 -22.10 -1.55
C THR A 220 -6.82 -23.13 -1.54
N PRO A 221 -7.24 -23.66 -2.71
CA PRO A 221 -8.10 -24.82 -2.73
C PRO A 221 -7.44 -25.95 -1.92
N GLY A 222 -8.21 -26.67 -1.11
CA GLY A 222 -7.67 -27.84 -0.41
C GLY A 222 -7.19 -28.89 -1.41
N ALA A 223 -6.08 -29.58 -1.10
CA ALA A 223 -5.62 -30.71 -1.90
C ALA A 223 -6.74 -31.77 -2.01
N ARG A 224 -7.18 -32.07 -3.24
CA ARG A 224 -8.16 -33.11 -3.57
C ARG A 224 -7.61 -33.96 -4.71
N GLU A 225 -7.95 -35.24 -4.74
CA GLU A 225 -7.58 -36.15 -5.84
C GLU A 225 -8.46 -35.94 -7.09
N GLU A 226 -9.69 -35.42 -6.91
CA GLU A 226 -10.62 -35.09 -8.00
C GLU A 226 -10.96 -33.59 -7.97
N MET A 227 -10.58 -32.86 -9.02
CA MET A 227 -10.87 -31.44 -9.20
C MET A 227 -11.43 -31.22 -10.61
N ASP A 228 -12.47 -30.40 -10.75
CA ASP A 228 -12.99 -30.05 -12.07
C ASP A 228 -12.03 -29.11 -12.86
N ALA A 229 -12.33 -28.82 -14.12
CA ALA A 229 -11.44 -28.00 -14.96
C ALA A 229 -11.30 -26.54 -14.48
N ILE A 230 -12.32 -25.99 -13.82
CA ILE A 230 -12.34 -24.62 -13.28
C ILE A 230 -11.56 -24.59 -11.96
N GLU A 231 -11.78 -25.58 -11.09
CA GLU A 231 -11.06 -25.79 -9.85
C GLU A 231 -9.56 -26.01 -10.08
N ARG A 232 -9.18 -26.77 -11.13
CA ARG A 232 -7.76 -26.93 -11.51
C ARG A 232 -7.11 -25.63 -11.95
N ALA A 233 -7.81 -24.79 -12.72
CA ALA A 233 -7.29 -23.48 -13.11
C ALA A 233 -7.16 -22.54 -11.91
N ALA A 234 -8.13 -22.54 -11.00
CA ALA A 234 -8.07 -21.80 -9.74
C ALA A 234 -6.93 -22.29 -8.83
N ALA A 235 -6.69 -23.60 -8.76
CA ALA A 235 -5.58 -24.19 -8.02
C ALA A 235 -4.21 -23.85 -8.63
N GLN A 236 -4.10 -23.80 -9.96
CA GLN A 236 -2.88 -23.35 -10.62
C GLN A 236 -2.61 -21.87 -10.35
N LEU A 237 -3.62 -21.00 -10.38
CA LEU A 237 -3.47 -19.58 -10.02
C LEU A 237 -3.08 -19.40 -8.54
N ALA A 238 -3.70 -20.16 -7.64
CA ALA A 238 -3.34 -20.19 -6.24
C ALA A 238 -1.90 -20.71 -6.02
N ALA A 239 -1.47 -21.75 -6.74
CA ALA A 239 -0.12 -22.27 -6.65
C ALA A 239 0.96 -21.23 -7.03
N HIS A 240 0.77 -20.48 -8.12
CA HIS A 240 1.69 -19.41 -8.50
C HIS A 240 1.70 -18.24 -7.48
N ALA A 241 0.57 -17.99 -6.82
CA ALA A 241 0.51 -17.00 -5.75
C ALA A 241 1.27 -17.47 -4.49
N ILE A 242 1.18 -18.77 -4.16
CA ILE A 242 1.93 -19.41 -3.05
C ILE A 242 3.44 -19.39 -3.31
N GLU A 243 3.88 -19.65 -4.54
CA GLU A 243 5.30 -19.59 -4.91
C GLU A 243 5.95 -18.23 -4.64
N ARG A 244 5.14 -17.18 -4.56
CA ARG A 244 5.58 -15.81 -4.30
C ARG A 244 5.21 -15.33 -2.90
N ALA A 245 4.70 -16.22 -2.04
CA ALA A 245 4.40 -15.91 -0.66
C ALA A 245 5.70 -15.67 0.12
N GLU A 246 5.71 -14.64 0.96
CA GLU A 246 6.81 -14.36 1.88
C GLU A 246 6.60 -15.05 3.24
N LEU A 247 5.35 -15.43 3.53
CA LEU A 247 4.95 -16.22 4.69
C LEU A 247 3.82 -17.18 4.33
N VAL A 248 3.90 -18.39 4.89
CA VAL A 248 2.87 -19.41 4.77
C VAL A 248 2.29 -19.73 6.15
N ILE A 249 0.97 -19.64 6.27
CA ILE A 249 0.21 -20.18 7.40
C ILE A 249 -0.18 -21.60 7.00
N ALA A 250 0.58 -22.58 7.49
CA ALA A 250 0.27 -23.99 7.30
C ALA A 250 -0.80 -24.39 8.33
N LEU A 251 -1.99 -24.71 7.87
CA LEU A 251 -3.16 -24.98 8.70
C LEU A 251 -3.47 -26.48 8.72
N THR A 252 -3.78 -27.02 9.89
CA THR A 252 -4.35 -28.37 10.08
C THR A 252 -5.49 -28.33 11.11
N ALA A 253 -6.11 -29.47 11.40
CA ALA A 253 -7.15 -29.62 12.42
C ALA A 253 -7.07 -31.02 13.05
N PRO A 254 -7.67 -31.27 14.24
CA PRO A 254 -7.55 -32.57 14.89
C PRO A 254 -8.13 -33.70 14.03
N GLY A 255 -7.35 -34.76 13.87
CA GLY A 255 -7.63 -35.87 12.95
C GLY A 255 -7.09 -35.68 11.52
N LEU A 256 -6.45 -34.54 11.21
CA LEU A 256 -5.77 -34.28 9.95
C LEU A 256 -4.25 -34.15 10.18
N GLY A 257 -3.45 -34.67 9.25
CA GLY A 257 -2.01 -34.40 9.21
C GLY A 257 -1.70 -33.06 8.54
N TRP A 258 -0.43 -32.67 8.54
CA TRP A 258 0.02 -31.61 7.63
C TRP A 258 -0.26 -32.01 6.19
N ALA A 259 -0.61 -31.04 5.35
CA ALA A 259 -0.59 -31.28 3.90
C ALA A 259 0.85 -31.64 3.51
N GLY A 260 1.11 -32.90 3.19
CA GLY A 260 2.45 -33.38 2.85
C GLY A 260 2.95 -32.69 1.58
N ASP A 261 4.09 -31.99 1.68
CA ASP A 261 5.03 -31.49 0.65
C ASP A 261 4.52 -30.94 -0.69
N ALA A 262 3.21 -30.80 -0.91
CA ALA A 262 2.61 -30.61 -2.23
C ALA A 262 2.31 -29.14 -2.58
N ALA A 263 2.35 -28.22 -1.62
CA ALA A 263 2.40 -26.80 -1.94
C ALA A 263 3.88 -26.43 -2.12
N PRO A 264 4.34 -25.96 -3.29
CA PRO A 264 5.69 -25.45 -3.44
C PRO A 264 5.80 -24.16 -2.61
N ILE A 265 6.17 -24.30 -1.34
CA ILE A 265 6.52 -23.18 -0.48
C ILE A 265 7.88 -22.68 -0.98
N ALA A 266 7.99 -21.38 -1.24
CA ALA A 266 9.27 -20.80 -1.58
C ALA A 266 10.28 -21.11 -0.46
N PRO A 267 11.52 -21.58 -0.75
CA PRO A 267 12.49 -21.99 0.26
C PRO A 267 12.79 -20.90 1.31
N GLU A 268 12.69 -19.64 0.90
CA GLU A 268 12.89 -18.45 1.72
C GLU A 268 11.64 -17.96 2.49
N ALA A 269 10.46 -18.54 2.26
CA ALA A 269 9.24 -18.16 2.95
C ALA A 269 9.24 -18.64 4.40
N GLY A 270 8.83 -17.77 5.32
CA GLY A 270 8.55 -18.20 6.69
C GLY A 270 7.35 -19.16 6.71
N VAL A 271 7.34 -20.11 7.63
CA VAL A 271 6.18 -21.00 7.85
C VAL A 271 5.72 -20.88 9.29
N ILE A 272 4.42 -20.68 9.49
CA ILE A 272 3.75 -20.76 10.80
C ILE A 272 2.77 -21.92 10.74
N ARG A 273 3.03 -22.96 11.54
CA ARG A 273 2.20 -24.15 11.69
C ARG A 273 1.09 -23.88 12.69
N VAL A 274 -0.14 -23.95 12.23
CA VAL A 274 -1.34 -23.63 12.99
C VAL A 274 -2.27 -24.84 13.06
N LEU A 275 -2.56 -25.30 14.27
CA LEU A 275 -3.67 -26.21 14.52
C LEU A 275 -4.96 -25.40 14.69
N ASN A 276 -5.91 -25.52 13.77
CA ASN A 276 -7.24 -24.93 13.90
C ASN A 276 -8.18 -25.82 14.70
N GLN A 277 -9.36 -25.30 15.05
CA GLN A 277 -10.39 -26.02 15.82
C GLN A 277 -9.89 -26.45 17.22
N CYS A 278 -9.12 -25.59 17.88
CA CYS A 278 -8.59 -25.86 19.22
C CYS A 278 -9.68 -25.93 20.32
N ASP A 279 -10.92 -25.57 19.98
CA ASP A 279 -12.11 -25.74 20.82
C ASP A 279 -12.51 -27.22 21.01
N ARG A 280 -11.92 -28.15 20.25
CA ARG A 280 -12.17 -29.58 20.38
C ARG A 280 -11.37 -30.20 21.52
N ALA A 281 -11.95 -31.20 22.19
CA ALA A 281 -11.34 -31.86 23.35
C ALA A 281 -10.02 -32.59 23.07
N ASP A 282 -9.76 -32.97 21.81
CA ASP A 282 -8.55 -33.67 21.36
C ASP A 282 -7.43 -32.71 20.87
N ALA A 283 -7.65 -31.40 20.93
CA ALA A 283 -6.77 -30.43 20.30
C ALA A 283 -5.36 -30.34 20.92
N ASP A 284 -5.24 -30.29 22.24
CA ASP A 284 -3.93 -30.11 22.91
C ASP A 284 -2.99 -31.28 22.61
N ALA A 285 -3.49 -32.52 22.75
CA ALA A 285 -2.74 -33.72 22.41
C ALA A 285 -2.38 -33.77 20.91
N CYS A 286 -3.27 -33.29 20.04
CA CYS A 286 -2.99 -33.20 18.61
C CYS A 286 -1.91 -32.15 18.30
N ALA A 287 -1.92 -30.99 18.96
CA ALA A 287 -0.97 -29.90 18.74
C ALA A 287 0.46 -30.34 19.06
N GLU A 288 0.64 -31.04 20.18
CA GLU A 288 1.93 -31.63 20.56
C GLU A 288 2.36 -32.71 19.57
N ALA A 289 1.45 -33.60 19.17
CA ALA A 289 1.77 -34.71 18.28
C ALA A 289 2.21 -34.26 16.87
N ILE A 290 1.69 -33.14 16.39
CA ILE A 290 1.97 -32.62 15.05
C ILE A 290 2.97 -31.46 15.03
N ASP A 291 3.54 -31.09 16.18
CA ASP A 291 4.51 -30.00 16.31
C ASP A 291 3.95 -28.67 15.74
N ALA A 292 2.75 -28.29 16.20
CA ALA A 292 2.12 -27.04 15.83
C ALA A 292 2.75 -25.86 16.60
N ASP A 293 3.04 -24.77 15.91
CA ASP A 293 3.57 -23.57 16.54
C ASP A 293 2.49 -22.86 17.39
N LEU A 294 1.23 -22.94 16.97
CA LEU A 294 0.08 -22.29 17.61
C LEU A 294 -1.21 -23.10 17.38
N ALA A 295 -2.08 -23.15 18.40
CA ALA A 295 -3.44 -23.66 18.27
C ALA A 295 -4.46 -22.50 18.29
N VAL A 296 -5.43 -22.51 17.40
CA VAL A 296 -6.46 -21.46 17.26
C VAL A 296 -7.84 -22.05 17.06
N SER A 297 -8.88 -21.26 17.34
CA SER A 297 -10.23 -21.53 16.86
C SER A 297 -10.68 -20.38 15.97
N ALA A 298 -10.64 -20.59 14.65
CA ALA A 298 -11.11 -19.59 13.70
C ALA A 298 -12.61 -19.26 13.89
N ARG A 299 -13.41 -20.24 14.32
CA ARG A 299 -14.84 -20.07 14.54
C ARG A 299 -15.14 -19.28 15.80
N GLU A 300 -14.49 -19.63 16.91
CA GLU A 300 -14.74 -19.02 18.22
C GLU A 300 -13.84 -17.79 18.47
N GLY A 301 -12.92 -17.49 17.55
CA GLY A 301 -12.00 -16.36 17.63
C GLY A 301 -10.84 -16.53 18.62
N GLN A 302 -10.64 -17.75 19.15
CA GLN A 302 -9.61 -18.03 20.15
C GLN A 302 -8.20 -17.95 19.55
N GLN A 303 -7.29 -17.23 20.22
CA GLN A 303 -5.89 -17.05 19.85
C GLN A 303 -5.63 -16.44 18.46
N LEU A 304 -6.65 -15.88 17.80
CA LEU A 304 -6.48 -15.21 16.51
C LEU A 304 -5.64 -13.94 16.63
N ASP A 305 -5.66 -13.26 17.77
CA ASP A 305 -4.82 -12.11 18.09
C ASP A 305 -3.35 -12.52 18.22
N VAL A 306 -3.10 -13.67 18.85
CA VAL A 306 -1.75 -14.26 18.95
C VAL A 306 -1.24 -14.67 17.57
N LEU A 307 -2.08 -15.28 16.73
CA LEU A 307 -1.74 -15.58 15.34
C LEU A 307 -1.40 -14.30 14.56
N VAL A 308 -2.22 -13.26 14.73
CA VAL A 308 -2.03 -11.96 14.08
C VAL A 308 -0.67 -11.35 14.47
N ALA A 309 -0.37 -11.30 15.76
CA ALA A 309 0.91 -10.79 16.25
C ALA A 309 2.11 -11.63 15.74
N ARG A 310 1.97 -12.96 15.68
CA ARG A 310 3.02 -13.84 15.16
C ARG A 310 3.29 -13.65 13.68
N VAL A 311 2.25 -13.48 12.86
CA VAL A 311 2.39 -13.17 11.43
C VAL A 311 3.16 -11.86 11.26
N ARG A 312 2.77 -10.82 12.02
CA ARG A 312 3.48 -9.54 12.05
C ARG A 312 4.95 -9.72 12.43
N ASP A 313 5.23 -10.40 13.54
CA ASP A 313 6.59 -10.59 14.06
C ASP A 313 7.49 -11.39 13.11
N ALA A 314 6.93 -12.38 12.43
CA ALA A 314 7.66 -13.19 11.45
C ALA A 314 8.07 -12.36 10.22
N LEU A 315 7.19 -11.47 9.75
CA LEU A 315 7.44 -10.64 8.58
C LEU A 315 8.23 -9.36 8.92
N VAL A 316 7.90 -8.71 10.03
CA VAL A 316 8.51 -7.46 10.50
C VAL A 316 8.73 -7.55 12.02
N PRO A 317 9.89 -8.04 12.46
CA PRO A 317 10.19 -8.22 13.88
C PRO A 317 10.11 -6.92 14.68
N PRO A 318 9.63 -6.96 15.95
CA PRO A 318 9.56 -5.77 16.81
C PRO A 318 10.90 -5.05 16.98
N ALA A 319 12.01 -5.79 16.98
CA ALA A 319 13.35 -5.22 17.05
C ALA A 319 13.69 -4.31 15.86
N ASP A 320 13.18 -4.62 14.66
CA ASP A 320 13.42 -3.79 13.47
C ASP A 320 12.65 -2.47 13.55
N LEU A 321 11.42 -2.51 14.09
CA LEU A 321 10.57 -1.35 14.35
C LEU A 321 11.19 -0.44 15.43
N ALA A 322 11.75 -1.04 16.48
CA ALA A 322 12.34 -0.32 17.60
C ALA A 322 13.73 0.27 17.31
N ASP A 323 14.44 -0.22 16.28
CA ASP A 323 15.80 0.22 15.97
C ASP A 323 15.79 1.70 15.48
N PRO A 324 16.50 2.61 16.18
CA PRO A 324 16.50 4.05 15.88
C PRO A 324 17.34 4.40 14.64
N ARG A 325 18.15 3.47 14.13
CA ARG A 325 19.00 3.73 12.97
C ARG A 325 18.17 3.95 11.71
N PRO A 326 18.68 4.75 10.76
CA PRO A 326 18.07 4.90 9.45
C PRO A 326 17.98 3.56 8.73
N TRP A 327 17.01 3.43 7.83
CA TRP A 327 16.82 2.26 6.98
C TRP A 327 16.60 2.70 5.53
N ARG A 328 16.87 1.79 4.60
CA ARG A 328 16.79 2.04 3.16
C ARG A 328 15.39 1.72 2.63
N PHE A 329 14.51 2.72 2.69
CA PHE A 329 13.10 2.61 2.28
C PHE A 329 12.85 2.81 0.77
N ASP A 330 13.82 3.37 0.05
CA ASP A 330 13.81 3.55 -1.40
C ASP A 330 15.16 3.07 -1.96
N GLU A 331 15.12 2.22 -2.99
CA GLU A 331 16.32 1.64 -3.62
C GLU A 331 17.22 2.68 -4.28
N ARG A 332 16.64 3.80 -4.70
CA ARG A 332 17.33 4.86 -5.43
C ARG A 332 18.07 5.83 -4.52
N LEU A 333 17.88 5.74 -3.21
CA LEU A 333 18.66 6.53 -2.26
C LEU A 333 20.08 5.97 -2.23
N GLY A 334 21.11 6.77 -2.51
CA GLY A 334 22.50 6.32 -2.58
C GLY A 334 23.45 7.44 -2.20
#